data_AF-A0A2S8GL94-F1
#
_entry.id   AF-A0A2S8GL94-F1
#
_cell.length_a   1.000
_cell.length_b   1.000
_cell.length_c   1.000
_cell.angle_alpha   90.00
_cell.angle_beta   90.00
_cell.angle_gamma   90.00
#
_symmetry.space_group_name_H-M   'P 1'
#
loop_
_entity.id
_entity.type
_entity.pdbx_description
1 polymer ?
#
loop_
_entity_poly.entity_id
_entity_poly.type
_entity_poly.pdbx_seq_one_letter_code
_entity_poly.pdbx_strand_id
1 'polypeptide(L)'
;MELSDFAPPPYPSEQQQIDALHKGLGRAGLWAQAGRLSTDTLLSACLEDWRFDGQFEEVRGNWLWELMGWLGGRDSFRTFILEELINSTEASPVFQLCQLVGQYALEGDQPSRSTLRHLVERRQFPDWPYVAEEEILRIDGVEGFTFLARIRGESLQTHEWDWHDDSFVRVASEQLGEEIVHSILGETHDRDIARFAQAWKAQPVVKPWEADREEREGRYTWPVERVISFAYGGGHCRWMVRWGIDADEMSLNQVADELWRADDPDLIYRLLYVFNHRQLPEFDPRLIAFCQYDDEKIRRNAYQALAMNPHESVRQFAIQKLEQGDVIRATELWVRNFRSGDETRLLSAISQSPDGDQRHRVLMKVHDLLEENPNADVSRLGLWSYRHNPCSFCRESLVRLFSSRKNAPQWLREEARYDANQETRQVILEST
;
A
#
# COMPACT_ATOMS: atom_id res chain seq x y z
N MET A 1 32.38 -3.63 7.12
CA MET A 1 31.28 -4.60 7.01
C MET A 1 31.38 -5.20 5.62
N GLU A 2 31.95 -6.40 5.51
CA GLU A 2 31.91 -7.15 4.24
C GLU A 2 30.43 -7.38 3.95
N LEU A 3 29.96 -6.82 2.83
CA LEU A 3 28.59 -7.03 2.40
C LEU A 3 28.49 -8.48 1.92
N SER A 4 28.07 -9.33 2.85
CA SER A 4 27.63 -10.69 2.57
C SER A 4 26.69 -10.69 1.37
N ASP A 5 26.80 -11.71 0.54
CA ASP A 5 25.80 -12.03 -0.46
C ASP A 5 24.39 -11.94 0.16
N PHE A 6 23.52 -11.10 -0.41
CA PHE A 6 22.14 -10.94 0.06
C PHE A 6 21.24 -12.10 -0.35
N ALA A 7 21.77 -13.05 -1.14
CA ALA A 7 21.07 -14.25 -1.55
C ALA A 7 20.46 -15.00 -0.35
N PRO A 8 19.27 -15.59 -0.52
CA PRO A 8 18.69 -16.46 0.49
C PRO A 8 19.61 -17.65 0.73
N PRO A 9 19.82 -18.07 2.00
CA PRO A 9 20.54 -19.30 2.26
C PRO A 9 19.74 -20.51 1.72
N PRO A 10 20.44 -21.57 1.26
CA PRO A 10 19.77 -22.78 0.82
C PRO A 10 19.05 -23.49 1.98
N TYR A 11 19.54 -23.36 3.21
CA TYR A 11 18.95 -23.93 4.42
C TYR A 11 18.57 -22.79 5.38
N PRO A 12 17.29 -22.39 5.42
CA PRO A 12 16.87 -21.28 6.25
C PRO A 12 16.74 -21.68 7.72
N SER A 13 17.14 -20.78 8.63
CA SER A 13 16.72 -20.87 10.02
C SER A 13 15.23 -20.59 10.15
N GLU A 14 14.61 -21.00 11.26
CA GLU A 14 13.20 -20.72 11.55
C GLU A 14 12.89 -19.21 11.47
N GLN A 15 13.74 -18.36 12.05
CA GLN A 15 13.57 -16.91 11.99
C GLN A 15 13.60 -16.36 10.55
N GLN A 16 14.39 -16.96 9.66
CA GLN A 16 14.42 -16.57 8.24
C GLN A 16 13.16 -17.01 7.50
N GLN A 17 12.58 -18.15 7.88
CA GLN A 17 11.31 -18.61 7.34
C GLN A 17 10.16 -17.71 7.79
N ILE A 18 10.09 -17.39 9.09
CA ILE A 18 9.12 -16.45 9.64
C ILE A 18 9.24 -15.10 8.92
N ASP A 19 10.45 -14.54 8.82
CA ASP A 19 10.68 -13.25 8.12
C ASP A 19 10.21 -13.29 6.66
N ALA A 20 10.49 -14.39 5.94
CA ALA A 20 10.05 -14.55 4.55
C ALA A 20 8.52 -14.64 4.42
N LEU A 21 7.85 -15.38 5.31
CA LEU A 21 6.40 -15.49 5.33
C LEU A 21 5.72 -14.17 5.74
N HIS A 22 6.26 -13.47 6.74
CA HIS A 22 5.79 -12.15 7.18
C HIS A 22 5.89 -11.09 6.09
N LYS A 23 6.93 -11.17 5.26
CA LYS A 23 7.09 -10.28 4.13
C LYS A 23 6.30 -10.76 2.91
N GLY A 24 6.05 -12.06 2.76
CA GLY A 24 5.52 -12.62 1.52
C GLY A 24 6.60 -12.77 0.44
N LEU A 25 7.83 -13.06 0.83
CA LEU A 25 8.97 -13.21 -0.08
C LEU A 25 8.94 -14.56 -0.80
N GLY A 26 9.23 -14.56 -2.10
CA GLY A 26 9.21 -15.79 -2.89
C GLY A 26 10.27 -16.83 -2.53
N ARG A 27 11.27 -16.47 -1.71
CA ARG A 27 12.20 -17.45 -1.12
C ARG A 27 11.49 -18.47 -0.23
N ALA A 28 10.35 -18.12 0.38
CA ALA A 28 9.51 -19.09 1.07
C ALA A 28 8.97 -20.16 0.10
N GLY A 29 8.60 -19.76 -1.13
CA GLY A 29 8.23 -20.66 -2.21
C GLY A 29 9.37 -21.59 -2.63
N LEU A 30 10.57 -21.05 -2.84
CA LEU A 30 11.76 -21.84 -3.15
C LEU A 30 12.08 -22.85 -2.05
N TRP A 31 11.95 -22.47 -0.77
CA TRP A 31 12.16 -23.37 0.36
C TRP A 31 11.06 -24.42 0.47
N ALA A 32 9.80 -24.08 0.19
CA ALA A 32 8.69 -25.03 0.15
C ALA A 32 8.89 -26.09 -0.94
N GLN A 33 9.25 -25.69 -2.17
CA GLN A 33 9.56 -26.61 -3.26
C GLN A 33 10.73 -27.55 -2.93
N ALA A 34 11.70 -27.06 -2.16
CA ALA A 34 12.84 -27.85 -1.73
C ALA A 34 12.56 -28.73 -0.49
N GLY A 35 11.35 -28.69 0.09
CA GLY A 35 11.01 -29.39 1.33
C GLY A 35 11.76 -28.87 2.56
N ARG A 36 12.12 -27.58 2.58
CA ARG A 36 12.93 -26.92 3.62
C ARG A 36 12.16 -25.89 4.43
N LEU A 37 10.94 -25.57 4.01
CA LEU A 37 10.02 -24.74 4.78
C LEU A 37 9.35 -25.63 5.85
N SER A 38 9.33 -25.15 7.09
CA SER A 38 8.72 -25.81 8.24
C SER A 38 7.21 -25.85 8.09
N THR A 39 6.66 -27.05 8.23
CA THR A 39 5.21 -27.28 8.23
C THR A 39 4.52 -26.50 9.34
N ASP A 40 5.08 -26.50 10.55
CA ASP A 40 4.50 -25.80 11.71
C ASP A 40 4.49 -24.28 11.48
N THR A 41 5.60 -23.73 10.97
CA THR A 41 5.71 -22.29 10.68
C THR A 41 4.77 -21.88 9.56
N LEU A 42 4.62 -22.69 8.52
CA LEU A 42 3.65 -22.41 7.45
C LEU A 42 2.20 -22.50 7.98
N LEU A 43 1.88 -23.48 8.83
CA LEU A 43 0.56 -23.59 9.44
C LEU A 43 0.23 -22.34 10.25
N SER A 44 1.14 -21.87 11.11
CA SER A 44 0.94 -20.61 11.84
C SER A 44 0.69 -19.43 10.90
N ALA A 45 1.44 -19.33 9.80
CA ALA A 45 1.23 -18.29 8.79
C ALA A 45 -0.11 -18.39 8.06
N CYS A 46 -0.73 -19.59 7.99
CA CYS A 46 -2.06 -19.78 7.43
C CYS A 46 -3.17 -19.34 8.39
N LEU A 47 -2.96 -19.51 9.69
CA LEU A 47 -3.96 -19.21 10.72
C LEU A 47 -3.98 -17.74 11.13
N GLU A 48 -2.86 -17.03 10.96
CA GLU A 48 -2.69 -15.63 11.33
C GLU A 48 -2.43 -14.73 10.11
N ASP A 49 -2.82 -13.46 10.19
CA ASP A 49 -2.47 -12.46 9.19
C ASP A 49 -1.14 -11.80 9.52
N TRP A 50 -0.07 -12.25 8.86
CA TRP A 50 1.30 -11.74 9.05
C TRP A 50 1.66 -10.61 8.08
N ARG A 51 0.70 -9.98 7.40
CA ARG A 51 1.00 -8.82 6.55
C ARG A 51 1.54 -7.67 7.40
N PHE A 52 2.41 -6.85 6.81
CA PHE A 52 2.91 -5.67 7.49
C PHE A 52 1.84 -4.58 7.51
N ASP A 53 1.19 -4.35 6.37
CA ASP A 53 0.09 -3.41 6.25
C ASP A 53 -1.09 -4.04 5.52
N GLY A 54 -2.02 -4.63 6.29
CA GLY A 54 -3.19 -5.31 5.74
C GLY A 54 -4.19 -4.41 5.01
N GLN A 55 -4.06 -3.08 5.10
CA GLN A 55 -4.90 -2.12 4.37
C GLN A 55 -4.45 -1.94 2.92
N PHE A 56 -3.16 -2.15 2.65
CA PHE A 56 -2.60 -2.00 1.30
C PHE A 56 -2.22 -3.35 0.70
N GLU A 57 -1.60 -4.25 1.48
CA GLU A 57 -1.11 -5.54 0.97
C GLU A 57 -2.23 -6.50 0.63
N GLU A 58 -2.11 -7.22 -0.49
CA GLU A 58 -3.03 -8.30 -0.84
C GLU A 58 -3.06 -9.38 0.24
N VAL A 59 -4.24 -9.95 0.46
CA VAL A 59 -4.41 -11.11 1.34
C VAL A 59 -3.65 -12.30 0.77
N ARG A 60 -2.91 -13.02 1.62
CA ARG A 60 -1.93 -14.03 1.19
C ARG A 60 -2.50 -15.45 1.07
N GLY A 61 -3.81 -15.67 1.21
CA GLY A 61 -4.41 -17.00 1.26
C GLY A 61 -4.13 -17.83 0.00
N ASN A 62 -4.26 -17.24 -1.19
CA ASN A 62 -3.93 -17.92 -2.45
C ASN A 62 -2.42 -18.26 -2.56
N TRP A 63 -1.54 -17.41 -2.06
CA TRP A 63 -0.09 -17.67 -2.04
C TRP A 63 0.27 -18.80 -1.07
N LEU A 64 -0.27 -18.76 0.15
CA LEU A 64 -0.07 -19.79 1.17
C LEU A 64 -0.60 -21.15 0.69
N TRP A 65 -1.69 -21.17 -0.08
CA TRP A 65 -2.21 -22.37 -0.73
C TRP A 65 -1.23 -23.03 -1.72
N GLU A 66 -0.45 -22.23 -2.46
CA GLU A 66 0.64 -22.73 -3.32
C GLU A 66 1.73 -23.38 -2.47
N LEU A 67 2.16 -22.71 -1.39
CA LEU A 67 3.19 -23.23 -0.47
C LEU A 67 2.78 -24.55 0.18
N MET A 68 1.53 -24.62 0.65
CA MET A 68 0.95 -25.85 1.19
C MET A 68 0.96 -26.99 0.17
N GLY A 69 0.68 -26.67 -1.10
CA GLY A 69 0.74 -27.65 -2.20
C GLY A 69 2.14 -28.19 -2.43
N TRP A 70 3.16 -27.33 -2.44
CA TRP A 70 4.56 -27.75 -2.63
C TRP A 70 5.11 -28.59 -1.47
N LEU A 71 4.64 -28.36 -0.24
CA LEU A 71 4.97 -29.20 0.92
C LEU A 71 4.10 -30.46 1.06
N GLY A 72 3.04 -30.60 0.27
CA GLY A 72 2.05 -31.68 0.42
C GLY A 72 1.22 -31.57 1.71
N GLY A 73 1.09 -30.37 2.28
CA GLY A 73 0.44 -30.12 3.58
C GLY A 73 -1.05 -29.81 3.53
N ARG A 74 -1.67 -29.70 2.33
CA ARG A 74 -3.09 -29.30 2.16
C ARG A 74 -4.02 -30.14 3.04
N ASP A 75 -4.06 -31.46 2.84
CA ASP A 75 -4.98 -32.31 3.61
C ASP A 75 -4.78 -32.22 5.13
N SER A 76 -3.53 -32.13 5.60
CA SER A 76 -3.23 -32.04 7.02
C SER A 76 -3.62 -30.70 7.66
N PHE A 77 -3.68 -29.62 6.88
CA PHE A 77 -3.97 -28.28 7.41
C PHE A 77 -5.46 -27.96 7.42
N ARG A 78 -6.23 -28.65 6.57
CA ARG A 78 -7.65 -28.42 6.33
C ARG A 78 -8.46 -28.27 7.62
N THR A 79 -8.31 -29.20 8.57
CA THR A 79 -9.07 -29.19 9.83
C THR A 79 -8.76 -27.94 10.65
N PHE A 80 -7.47 -27.60 10.83
CA PHE A 80 -7.05 -26.44 11.60
C PHE A 80 -7.56 -25.13 10.99
N ILE A 81 -7.47 -24.99 9.66
CA ILE A 81 -7.95 -23.79 8.96
C ILE A 81 -9.47 -23.62 9.10
N LEU A 82 -10.23 -24.72 8.97
CA LEU A 82 -11.69 -24.68 9.12
C LEU A 82 -12.10 -24.37 10.55
N GLU A 83 -11.46 -25.00 11.54
CA GLU A 83 -11.74 -24.74 12.96
C GLU A 83 -11.41 -23.30 13.34
N GLU A 84 -10.30 -22.75 12.85
CA GLU A 84 -9.93 -21.36 13.09
C GLU A 84 -10.94 -20.39 12.47
N LEU A 85 -11.36 -20.61 11.21
CA LEU A 85 -12.37 -19.76 10.58
C LEU A 85 -13.70 -19.73 11.36
N ILE A 86 -14.15 -20.90 11.84
CA ILE A 86 -15.40 -21.02 12.60
C ILE A 86 -15.31 -20.27 13.93
N ASN A 87 -14.17 -20.36 14.61
CA ASN A 87 -13.98 -19.80 15.94
C ASN A 87 -13.46 -18.35 15.94
N SER A 88 -13.02 -17.84 14.79
CA SER A 88 -12.44 -16.51 14.70
C SER A 88 -13.45 -15.42 15.03
N THR A 89 -13.00 -14.49 15.87
CA THR A 89 -13.74 -13.25 16.21
C THR A 89 -13.05 -12.00 15.68
N GLU A 90 -11.88 -12.15 15.06
CA GLU A 90 -11.07 -11.05 14.58
C GLU A 90 -11.14 -10.94 13.06
N ALA A 91 -11.34 -9.72 12.54
CA ALA A 91 -11.50 -9.52 11.11
C ALA A 91 -10.18 -9.63 10.31
N SER A 92 -9.00 -9.44 10.92
CA SER A 92 -7.74 -9.48 10.17
C SER A 92 -7.44 -10.86 9.56
N PRO A 93 -7.40 -11.97 10.34
CA PRO A 93 -7.12 -13.29 9.78
C PRO A 93 -8.27 -13.84 8.93
N VAL A 94 -9.51 -13.37 9.13
CA VAL A 94 -10.69 -13.97 8.51
C VAL A 94 -10.65 -13.94 6.99
N PHE A 95 -10.12 -12.87 6.37
CA PHE A 95 -10.03 -12.79 4.91
C PHE A 95 -9.07 -13.84 4.35
N GLN A 96 -7.94 -14.06 5.02
CA GLN A 96 -6.98 -15.10 4.63
C GLN A 96 -7.57 -16.50 4.78
N LEU A 97 -8.23 -16.75 5.91
CA LEU A 97 -8.90 -18.01 6.18
C LEU A 97 -10.02 -18.27 5.17
N CYS A 98 -10.82 -17.26 4.81
CA CYS A 98 -11.83 -17.37 3.77
C CYS A 98 -11.21 -17.78 2.44
N GLN A 99 -10.13 -17.13 2.00
CA GLN A 99 -9.44 -17.50 0.76
C GLN A 99 -8.97 -18.96 0.78
N LEU A 100 -8.36 -19.42 1.88
CA LEU A 100 -7.89 -20.80 2.04
C LEU A 100 -9.04 -21.82 2.05
N VAL A 101 -10.10 -21.56 2.81
CA VAL A 101 -11.32 -22.38 2.83
C VAL A 101 -11.99 -22.39 1.46
N GLY A 102 -11.96 -21.27 0.75
CA GLY A 102 -12.47 -21.16 -0.62
C GLY A 102 -11.70 -22.04 -1.60
N GLN A 103 -10.38 -22.20 -1.43
CA GLN A 103 -9.60 -23.13 -2.26
C GLN A 103 -10.03 -24.59 -2.05
N TYR A 104 -10.25 -25.03 -0.81
CA TYR A 104 -10.81 -26.37 -0.56
C TYR A 104 -12.19 -26.54 -1.19
N ALA A 105 -13.05 -25.52 -1.09
CA ALA A 105 -14.38 -25.56 -1.67
C ALA A 105 -14.36 -25.65 -3.22
N LEU A 106 -13.39 -25.00 -3.87
CA LEU A 106 -13.12 -25.12 -5.31
C LEU A 106 -12.63 -26.53 -5.69
N GLU A 107 -11.87 -27.20 -4.82
CA GLU A 107 -11.48 -28.60 -4.98
C GLU A 107 -12.61 -29.60 -4.64
N GLY A 108 -13.82 -29.11 -4.31
CA GLY A 108 -15.02 -29.92 -4.11
C GLY A 108 -15.37 -30.20 -2.64
N ASP A 109 -14.67 -29.58 -1.69
CA ASP A 109 -14.92 -29.76 -0.26
C ASP A 109 -16.23 -29.09 0.19
N GLN A 110 -17.29 -29.91 0.31
CA GLN A 110 -18.63 -29.44 0.70
C GLN A 110 -18.69 -28.80 2.10
N PRO A 111 -17.97 -29.30 3.12
CA PRO A 111 -17.91 -28.61 4.42
C PRO A 111 -17.35 -27.19 4.29
N SER A 112 -16.25 -26.99 3.55
CA SER A 112 -15.65 -25.66 3.32
C SER A 112 -16.63 -24.71 2.63
N ARG A 113 -17.31 -25.18 1.57
CA ARG A 113 -18.34 -24.40 0.88
C ARG A 113 -19.48 -24.00 1.83
N SER A 114 -19.94 -24.94 2.65
CA SER A 114 -21.01 -24.70 3.61
C SER A 114 -20.58 -23.70 4.68
N THR A 115 -19.37 -23.83 5.23
CA THR A 115 -18.83 -22.92 6.25
C THR A 115 -18.83 -21.47 5.79
N LEU A 116 -18.38 -21.18 4.57
CA LEU A 116 -18.37 -19.82 4.02
C LEU A 116 -19.79 -19.23 3.97
N ARG A 117 -20.78 -19.99 3.49
CA ARG A 117 -22.18 -19.54 3.44
C ARG A 117 -22.76 -19.29 4.84
N HIS A 118 -22.47 -20.17 5.79
CA HIS A 118 -22.91 -20.02 7.18
C HIS A 118 -22.29 -18.78 7.83
N LEU A 119 -21.06 -18.42 7.48
CA LEU A 119 -20.38 -17.21 7.98
C LEU A 119 -21.18 -15.94 7.64
N VAL A 120 -21.59 -15.84 6.37
CA VAL A 120 -22.39 -14.72 5.85
C VAL A 120 -23.81 -14.75 6.42
N GLU A 121 -24.48 -15.90 6.44
CA GLU A 121 -25.84 -16.05 6.99
C GLU A 121 -25.91 -15.62 8.46
N ARG A 122 -24.91 -15.99 9.26
CA ARG A 122 -24.85 -15.65 10.69
C ARG A 122 -24.39 -14.22 10.95
N ARG A 123 -23.94 -13.50 9.92
CA ARG A 123 -23.39 -12.14 10.01
C ARG A 123 -22.34 -12.04 11.11
N GLN A 124 -21.41 -13.01 11.13
CA GLN A 124 -20.43 -13.15 12.21
C GLN A 124 -19.54 -11.90 12.38
N PHE A 125 -19.34 -11.14 11.30
CA PHE A 125 -18.55 -9.91 11.27
C PHE A 125 -19.41 -8.72 10.79
N PRO A 126 -20.23 -8.10 11.67
CA PRO A 126 -21.17 -7.05 11.27
C PRO A 126 -20.48 -5.79 10.74
N ASP A 127 -19.28 -5.47 11.25
CA ASP A 127 -18.49 -4.30 10.80
C ASP A 127 -17.78 -4.56 9.45
N TRP A 128 -17.80 -5.82 8.98
CA TRP A 128 -17.11 -6.28 7.76
C TRP A 128 -18.08 -7.15 6.93
N PRO A 129 -19.21 -6.60 6.45
CA PRO A 129 -20.29 -7.38 5.86
C PRO A 129 -19.92 -8.11 4.55
N TYR A 130 -18.74 -7.78 3.99
CA TYR A 130 -18.20 -8.33 2.75
C TYR A 130 -17.26 -9.54 2.96
N VAL A 131 -17.03 -9.98 4.20
CA VAL A 131 -16.25 -11.19 4.50
C VAL A 131 -16.87 -12.40 3.80
N ALA A 132 -16.04 -13.21 3.13
CA ALA A 132 -16.38 -14.41 2.36
C ALA A 132 -17.21 -14.20 1.07
N GLU A 133 -17.65 -12.97 0.76
CA GLU A 133 -18.51 -12.73 -0.41
C GLU A 133 -17.80 -13.04 -1.73
N GLU A 134 -16.54 -12.61 -1.88
CA GLU A 134 -15.75 -12.88 -3.08
C GLU A 134 -15.50 -14.37 -3.27
N GLU A 135 -15.21 -15.10 -2.18
CA GLU A 135 -15.04 -16.54 -2.24
C GLU A 135 -16.33 -17.24 -2.67
N ILE A 136 -17.48 -16.85 -2.12
CA ILE A 136 -18.78 -17.43 -2.48
C ILE A 136 -19.12 -17.12 -3.94
N LEU A 137 -18.88 -15.90 -4.41
CA LEU A 137 -19.04 -15.54 -5.83
C LEU A 137 -18.16 -16.41 -6.73
N ARG A 138 -16.90 -16.61 -6.35
CA ARG A 138 -15.95 -17.43 -7.11
C ARG A 138 -16.33 -18.91 -7.14
N ILE A 139 -16.88 -19.45 -6.05
CA ILE A 139 -17.23 -20.89 -5.91
C ILE A 139 -18.58 -21.21 -6.55
N ASP A 140 -19.60 -20.40 -6.29
CA ASP A 140 -20.99 -20.68 -6.65
C ASP A 140 -21.50 -19.81 -7.83
N GLY A 141 -20.69 -18.86 -8.32
CA GLY A 141 -21.01 -18.02 -9.48
C GLY A 141 -22.34 -17.27 -9.32
N VAL A 142 -23.23 -17.47 -10.29
CA VAL A 142 -24.59 -16.89 -10.32
C VAL A 142 -25.43 -17.30 -9.09
N GLU A 143 -25.29 -18.53 -8.60
CA GLU A 143 -26.02 -18.98 -7.41
C GLU A 143 -25.48 -18.28 -6.16
N GLY A 144 -24.17 -18.07 -6.10
CA GLY A 144 -23.50 -17.28 -5.06
C GLY A 144 -23.99 -15.84 -5.04
N PHE A 145 -24.03 -15.18 -6.21
CA PHE A 145 -24.54 -13.82 -6.34
C PHE A 145 -26.01 -13.72 -5.89
N THR A 146 -26.85 -14.65 -6.34
CA THR A 146 -28.27 -14.68 -5.97
C THR A 146 -28.47 -14.84 -4.46
N PHE A 147 -27.66 -15.69 -3.83
CA PHE A 147 -27.65 -15.87 -2.38
C PHE A 147 -27.22 -14.60 -1.64
N LEU A 148 -26.11 -13.98 -2.03
CA LEU A 148 -25.60 -12.77 -1.39
C LEU A 148 -26.54 -11.55 -1.58
N ALA A 149 -27.10 -11.38 -2.78
CA ALA A 149 -28.07 -10.34 -3.06
C ALA A 149 -29.33 -10.47 -2.19
N ARG A 150 -29.76 -11.71 -1.87
CA ARG A 150 -30.85 -11.94 -0.91
C ARG A 150 -30.47 -11.48 0.50
N ILE A 151 -29.28 -11.86 0.98
CA ILE A 151 -28.81 -11.47 2.33
C ILE A 151 -28.68 -9.94 2.45
N ARG A 152 -28.09 -9.27 1.47
CA ARG A 152 -28.01 -7.80 1.44
C ARG A 152 -29.39 -7.15 1.35
N GLY A 153 -30.24 -7.70 0.50
CA GLY A 153 -31.65 -7.33 0.42
C GLY A 153 -32.34 -7.37 1.77
N GLU A 154 -32.22 -8.47 2.52
CA GLU A 154 -32.75 -8.60 3.88
C GLU A 154 -32.20 -7.52 4.82
N SER A 155 -30.89 -7.29 4.78
CA SER A 155 -30.20 -6.31 5.63
C SER A 155 -30.71 -4.87 5.45
N LEU A 156 -31.08 -4.48 4.22
CA LEU A 156 -31.65 -3.17 3.89
C LEU A 156 -33.01 -2.88 4.56
N GLN A 157 -33.58 -3.82 5.33
CA GLN A 157 -34.69 -3.52 6.24
C GLN A 157 -34.25 -2.69 7.45
N THR A 158 -32.97 -2.77 7.81
CA THR A 158 -32.41 -2.23 9.06
C THR A 158 -31.25 -1.25 8.85
N HIS A 159 -30.67 -1.19 7.65
CA HIS A 159 -29.64 -0.21 7.30
C HIS A 159 -29.95 0.47 5.97
N GLU A 160 -29.33 1.63 5.75
CA GLU A 160 -29.36 2.34 4.47
C GLU A 160 -28.31 1.77 3.52
N TRP A 161 -28.55 1.94 2.22
CA TRP A 161 -27.59 1.58 1.18
C TRP A 161 -26.26 2.32 1.39
N ASP A 162 -25.15 1.61 1.29
CA ASP A 162 -23.82 2.19 1.47
C ASP A 162 -22.84 1.85 0.34
N TRP A 163 -21.56 2.16 0.56
CA TRP A 163 -20.50 1.92 -0.42
C TRP A 163 -20.15 0.44 -0.56
N HIS A 164 -20.39 -0.40 0.45
CA HIS A 164 -20.18 -1.84 0.37
C HIS A 164 -21.19 -2.49 -0.58
N ASP A 165 -22.44 -2.02 -0.57
CA ASP A 165 -23.47 -2.47 -1.50
C ASP A 165 -23.12 -2.12 -2.96
N ASP A 166 -22.63 -0.89 -3.23
CA ASP A 166 -22.14 -0.49 -4.56
C ASP A 166 -20.95 -1.35 -5.00
N SER A 167 -19.98 -1.56 -4.09
CA SER A 167 -18.80 -2.36 -4.39
C SER A 167 -19.16 -3.82 -4.70
N PHE A 168 -20.12 -4.42 -3.98
CA PHE A 168 -20.57 -5.79 -4.23
C PHE A 168 -21.13 -5.96 -5.65
N VAL A 169 -22.01 -5.05 -6.11
CA VAL A 169 -22.57 -5.13 -7.47
C VAL A 169 -21.49 -4.95 -8.53
N ARG A 170 -20.55 -4.03 -8.31
CA ARG A 170 -19.42 -3.80 -9.22
C ARG A 170 -18.54 -5.04 -9.33
N VAL A 171 -18.11 -5.62 -8.21
CA VAL A 171 -17.26 -6.82 -8.19
C VAL A 171 -17.98 -8.00 -8.83
N ALA A 172 -19.27 -8.21 -8.53
CA ALA A 172 -20.06 -9.25 -9.17
C ALA A 172 -20.17 -9.05 -10.70
N SER A 173 -20.31 -7.80 -11.16
CA SER A 173 -20.38 -7.47 -12.59
C SER A 173 -19.05 -7.71 -13.30
N GLU A 174 -17.92 -7.40 -12.66
CA GLU A 174 -16.58 -7.69 -13.16
C GLU A 174 -16.33 -9.21 -13.30
N GLN A 175 -16.82 -10.01 -12.35
CA GLN A 175 -16.60 -11.47 -12.35
C GLN A 175 -17.60 -12.26 -13.20
N LEU A 176 -18.89 -11.90 -13.16
CA LEU A 176 -19.97 -12.67 -13.80
C LEU A 176 -20.45 -12.04 -15.11
N GLY A 177 -20.08 -10.79 -15.37
CA GLY A 177 -20.60 -10.00 -16.49
C GLY A 177 -21.79 -9.14 -16.09
N GLU A 178 -21.78 -7.89 -16.55
CA GLU A 178 -22.77 -6.87 -16.24
C GLU A 178 -24.21 -7.29 -16.65
N GLU A 179 -24.38 -7.88 -17.83
CA GLU A 179 -25.69 -8.33 -18.32
C GLU A 179 -26.33 -9.39 -17.41
N ILE A 180 -25.52 -10.32 -16.88
CA ILE A 180 -26.00 -11.40 -16.00
C ILE A 180 -26.47 -10.81 -14.67
N VAL A 181 -25.66 -9.93 -14.06
CA VAL A 181 -26.02 -9.26 -12.81
C VAL A 181 -27.30 -8.43 -12.98
N HIS A 182 -27.41 -7.67 -14.07
CA HIS A 182 -28.60 -6.87 -14.38
C HIS A 182 -29.85 -7.74 -14.57
N SER A 183 -29.75 -8.87 -15.26
CA SER A 183 -30.88 -9.78 -15.45
C SER A 183 -31.38 -10.35 -14.12
N ILE A 184 -30.48 -10.82 -13.26
CA ILE A 184 -30.85 -11.37 -11.94
C ILE A 184 -31.57 -10.31 -11.08
N LEU A 185 -31.05 -9.08 -11.04
CA LEU A 185 -31.65 -7.98 -10.30
C LEU A 185 -32.93 -7.43 -10.97
N GLY A 186 -33.11 -7.63 -12.27
CA GLY A 186 -34.24 -7.15 -13.06
C GLY A 186 -35.45 -8.09 -13.08
N GLU A 187 -35.22 -9.41 -13.02
CA GLU A 187 -36.23 -10.44 -13.28
C GLU A 187 -36.62 -11.26 -12.03
N THR A 188 -36.07 -10.91 -10.87
CA THR A 188 -36.33 -11.64 -9.62
C THR A 188 -37.76 -11.45 -9.10
N HIS A 189 -38.30 -12.52 -8.53
CA HIS A 189 -39.56 -12.52 -7.77
C HIS A 189 -39.31 -12.64 -6.25
N ASP A 190 -38.06 -12.77 -5.84
CA ASP A 190 -37.65 -12.83 -4.45
C ASP A 190 -37.74 -11.42 -3.83
N ARG A 191 -38.49 -11.30 -2.73
CA ARG A 191 -38.77 -10.00 -2.10
C ARG A 191 -37.50 -9.29 -1.65
N ASP A 192 -36.50 -10.02 -1.17
CA ASP A 192 -35.29 -9.42 -0.62
C ASP A 192 -34.33 -9.01 -1.74
N ILE A 193 -34.17 -9.86 -2.76
CA ILE A 193 -33.40 -9.49 -3.97
C ILE A 193 -34.05 -8.28 -4.67
N ALA A 194 -35.39 -8.24 -4.74
CA ALA A 194 -36.11 -7.09 -5.30
C ALA A 194 -35.87 -5.80 -4.50
N ARG A 195 -35.75 -5.88 -3.16
CA ARG A 195 -35.39 -4.73 -2.31
C ARG A 195 -33.98 -4.25 -2.63
N PHE A 196 -33.03 -5.17 -2.73
CA PHE A 196 -31.65 -4.85 -3.10
C PHE A 196 -31.57 -4.18 -4.47
N ALA A 197 -32.26 -4.74 -5.48
CA ALA A 197 -32.31 -4.19 -6.83
C ALA A 197 -32.95 -2.79 -6.89
N GLN A 198 -34.00 -2.54 -6.10
CA GLN A 198 -34.63 -1.22 -6.03
C GLN A 198 -33.69 -0.18 -5.40
N ALA A 199 -33.00 -0.54 -4.32
CA ALA A 199 -32.05 0.33 -3.65
C ALA A 199 -30.86 0.69 -4.56
N TRP A 200 -30.35 -0.30 -5.31
CA TRP A 200 -29.31 -0.08 -6.31
C TRP A 200 -29.75 0.89 -7.42
N LYS A 201 -30.94 0.70 -8.00
CA LYS A 201 -31.48 1.57 -9.05
C LYS A 201 -31.77 3.00 -8.59
N ALA A 202 -31.97 3.20 -7.28
CA ALA A 202 -32.20 4.51 -6.70
C ALA A 202 -30.91 5.33 -6.51
N GLN A 203 -29.72 4.71 -6.66
CA GLN A 203 -28.46 5.41 -6.50
C GLN A 203 -28.22 6.41 -7.63
N PRO A 204 -27.77 7.64 -7.32
CA PRO A 204 -27.48 8.64 -8.35
C PRO A 204 -26.31 8.17 -9.23
N VAL A 205 -26.50 8.29 -10.55
CA VAL A 205 -25.45 7.99 -11.55
C VAL A 205 -24.25 8.93 -11.40
N VAL A 206 -24.48 10.16 -10.94
CA VAL A 206 -23.44 11.15 -10.66
C VAL A 206 -23.03 11.03 -9.21
N LYS A 207 -21.78 10.60 -9.01
CA LYS A 207 -21.23 10.36 -7.70
C LYS A 207 -20.82 11.70 -7.05
N PRO A 208 -21.19 12.01 -5.79
CA PRO A 208 -21.03 13.35 -5.18
C PRO A 208 -19.61 13.95 -5.24
N TRP A 209 -18.58 13.12 -5.34
CA TRP A 209 -17.19 13.55 -5.46
C TRP A 209 -16.85 14.19 -6.81
N GLU A 210 -17.65 14.00 -7.86
CA GLU A 210 -17.40 14.59 -9.17
C GLU A 210 -17.68 16.11 -9.19
N ALA A 211 -18.71 16.57 -8.47
CA ALA A 211 -19.01 18.00 -8.32
C ALA A 211 -17.96 18.74 -7.47
N ASP A 212 -17.50 18.12 -6.39
CA ASP A 212 -16.41 18.63 -5.53
C ASP A 212 -15.07 18.67 -6.29
N ARG A 213 -14.88 17.77 -7.26
CA ARG A 213 -13.68 17.75 -8.12
C ARG A 213 -13.59 18.98 -9.03
N GLU A 214 -14.69 19.37 -9.70
CA GLU A 214 -14.70 20.52 -10.61
C GLU A 214 -14.39 21.84 -9.87
N GLU A 215 -14.95 22.02 -8.66
CA GLU A 215 -14.65 23.18 -7.81
C GLU A 215 -13.18 23.20 -7.36
N ARG A 216 -12.61 22.03 -7.03
CA ARG A 216 -11.19 21.90 -6.64
C ARG A 216 -10.24 22.17 -7.81
N GLU A 217 -10.55 21.64 -8.99
CA GLU A 217 -9.75 21.85 -10.21
C GLU A 217 -9.70 23.33 -10.60
N GLY A 218 -10.80 24.06 -10.42
CA GLY A 218 -10.84 25.52 -10.63
C GLY A 218 -9.93 26.33 -9.71
N ARG A 219 -9.49 25.78 -8.56
CA ARG A 219 -8.54 26.47 -7.64
C ARG A 219 -7.11 26.43 -8.15
N TYR A 220 -6.75 25.45 -8.98
CA TYR A 220 -5.40 25.30 -9.50
C TYR A 220 -5.03 26.37 -10.53
N THR A 221 -6.02 27.07 -11.09
CA THR A 221 -5.82 28.17 -12.04
C THR A 221 -6.05 29.54 -11.40
N TRP A 222 -6.10 29.64 -10.06
CA TRP A 222 -6.28 30.93 -9.40
C TRP A 222 -5.05 31.84 -9.61
N PRO A 223 -5.26 33.16 -9.76
CA PRO A 223 -4.15 34.12 -9.74
C PRO A 223 -3.49 34.15 -8.36
N VAL A 224 -2.19 34.45 -8.32
CA VAL A 224 -1.37 34.37 -7.11
C VAL A 224 -1.90 35.24 -5.96
N GLU A 225 -2.46 36.41 -6.24
CA GLU A 225 -3.01 37.31 -5.23
C GLU A 225 -4.17 36.65 -4.47
N ARG A 226 -4.97 35.83 -5.19
CA ARG A 226 -6.07 35.08 -4.60
C ARG A 226 -5.56 33.91 -3.75
N VAL A 227 -4.47 33.27 -4.16
CA VAL A 227 -3.82 32.20 -3.39
C VAL A 227 -3.24 32.74 -2.07
N ILE A 228 -2.53 33.87 -2.14
CA ILE A 228 -2.00 34.56 -0.95
C ILE A 228 -3.15 35.00 -0.04
N SER A 229 -4.19 35.65 -0.60
CA SER A 229 -5.36 36.06 0.17
C SER A 229 -6.07 34.88 0.86
N PHE A 230 -6.13 33.71 0.21
CA PHE A 230 -6.65 32.49 0.84
C PHE A 230 -5.77 32.02 2.00
N ALA A 231 -4.44 32.08 1.85
CA ALA A 231 -3.51 31.71 2.91
C ALA A 231 -3.70 32.58 4.17
N TYR A 232 -4.10 33.84 4.01
CA TYR A 232 -4.50 34.72 5.11
C TYR A 232 -5.87 34.37 5.72
N GLY A 233 -6.84 33.99 4.89
CA GLY A 233 -8.23 33.75 5.32
C GLY A 233 -8.45 32.51 6.18
N GLY A 234 -7.49 31.58 6.21
CA GLY A 234 -7.57 30.34 6.97
C GLY A 234 -8.42 29.27 6.28
N GLY A 235 -7.85 28.08 6.12
CA GLY A 235 -8.55 26.96 5.48
C GLY A 235 -7.63 25.78 5.16
N HIS A 236 -8.22 24.71 4.61
CA HIS A 236 -7.44 23.55 4.17
C HIS A 236 -6.60 23.91 2.94
N CYS A 237 -5.28 23.81 3.05
CA CYS A 237 -4.31 24.33 2.08
C CYS A 237 -3.64 23.26 1.20
N ARG A 238 -4.05 21.98 1.29
CA ARG A 238 -3.43 20.89 0.51
C ARG A 238 -3.50 21.11 -1.01
N TRP A 239 -4.54 21.82 -1.49
CA TRP A 239 -4.69 22.17 -2.90
C TRP A 239 -3.58 23.11 -3.40
N MET A 240 -2.93 23.88 -2.51
CA MET A 240 -1.84 24.79 -2.85
C MET A 240 -0.58 24.07 -3.32
N VAL A 241 -0.39 22.78 -2.96
CA VAL A 241 0.68 21.95 -3.54
C VAL A 241 0.49 21.84 -5.05
N ARG A 242 -0.72 21.50 -5.48
CA ARG A 242 -1.02 21.31 -6.90
C ARG A 242 -0.94 22.63 -7.66
N TRP A 243 -1.45 23.71 -7.08
CA TRP A 243 -1.27 25.05 -7.64
C TRP A 243 0.23 25.40 -7.81
N GLY A 244 1.06 25.14 -6.80
CA GLY A 244 2.50 25.43 -6.85
C GLY A 244 3.28 24.62 -7.89
N ILE A 245 2.83 23.40 -8.22
CA ILE A 245 3.42 22.60 -9.31
C ILE A 245 3.26 23.30 -10.67
N ASP A 246 2.08 23.89 -10.90
CA ASP A 246 1.71 24.47 -12.19
C ASP A 246 1.99 25.99 -12.28
N ALA A 247 2.35 26.63 -11.15
CA ALA A 247 2.60 28.06 -11.07
C ALA A 247 3.90 28.50 -11.79
N ASP A 248 3.84 29.67 -12.43
CA ASP A 248 5.00 30.31 -13.05
C ASP A 248 5.99 30.88 -12.01
N GLU A 249 7.22 31.17 -12.42
CA GLU A 249 8.28 31.66 -11.52
C GLU A 249 7.96 33.01 -10.88
N MET A 250 7.26 33.92 -11.56
CA MET A 250 6.89 35.22 -11.00
C MET A 250 5.87 35.04 -9.87
N SER A 251 4.88 34.18 -10.08
CA SER A 251 3.89 33.79 -9.07
C SER A 251 4.55 33.10 -7.87
N LEU A 252 5.49 32.18 -8.10
CA LEU A 252 6.25 31.53 -7.03
C LEU A 252 7.12 32.52 -6.24
N ASN A 253 7.75 33.49 -6.91
CA ASN A 253 8.52 34.54 -6.25
C ASN A 253 7.65 35.39 -5.33
N GLN A 254 6.43 35.73 -5.75
CA GLN A 254 5.50 36.48 -4.88
C GLN A 254 5.12 35.71 -3.62
N VAL A 255 4.87 34.40 -3.74
CA VAL A 255 4.59 33.54 -2.56
C VAL A 255 5.81 33.43 -1.65
N ALA A 256 7.01 33.29 -2.21
CA ALA A 256 8.25 33.23 -1.44
C ALA A 256 8.48 34.54 -0.68
N ASP A 257 8.33 35.67 -1.36
CA ASP A 257 8.39 37.01 -0.78
C ASP A 257 7.44 37.18 0.41
N GLU A 258 6.22 36.65 0.29
CA GLU A 258 5.23 36.68 1.36
C GLU A 258 5.61 35.76 2.52
N LEU A 259 6.10 34.56 2.22
CA LEU A 259 6.59 33.60 3.21
C LEU A 259 7.71 34.21 4.07
N TRP A 260 8.57 35.03 3.46
CA TRP A 260 9.69 35.67 4.14
C TRP A 260 9.31 36.86 5.02
N ARG A 261 8.13 37.44 4.81
CA ARG A 261 7.59 38.56 5.61
C ARG A 261 6.61 38.08 6.68
N ALA A 262 6.15 36.84 6.58
CA ALA A 262 5.19 36.27 7.50
C ALA A 262 5.81 35.97 8.87
N ASP A 263 5.20 36.51 9.93
CA ASP A 263 5.51 36.17 11.33
C ASP A 263 4.45 35.22 11.95
N ASP A 264 3.29 35.07 11.30
CA ASP A 264 2.21 34.20 11.76
C ASP A 264 2.52 32.72 11.42
N PRO A 265 2.64 31.82 12.42
CA PRO A 265 2.89 30.40 12.21
C PRO A 265 1.90 29.73 11.24
N ASP A 266 0.62 30.07 11.32
CA ASP A 266 -0.39 29.45 10.46
C ASP A 266 -0.24 29.89 9.00
N LEU A 267 0.11 31.16 8.77
CA LEU A 267 0.43 31.68 7.45
C LEU A 267 1.70 31.04 6.88
N ILE A 268 2.78 30.95 7.67
CA ILE A 268 4.03 30.28 7.27
C ILE A 268 3.74 28.84 6.84
N TYR A 269 3.02 28.09 7.69
CA TYR A 269 2.61 26.70 7.41
C TYR A 269 1.86 26.57 6.08
N ARG A 270 0.93 27.50 5.79
CA ARG A 270 0.11 27.50 4.56
C ARG A 270 0.93 27.87 3.32
N LEU A 271 1.83 28.86 3.41
CA LEU A 271 2.67 29.28 2.28
C LEU A 271 3.71 28.22 1.93
N LEU A 272 4.27 27.51 2.92
CA LEU A 272 5.21 26.39 2.67
C LEU A 272 4.62 25.29 1.78
N TYR A 273 3.30 25.04 1.83
CA TYR A 273 2.66 24.01 1.00
C TYR A 273 2.86 24.21 -0.50
N VAL A 274 3.00 25.45 -0.96
CA VAL A 274 3.24 25.76 -2.38
C VAL A 274 4.54 25.11 -2.86
N PHE A 275 5.53 24.98 -1.98
CA PHE A 275 6.87 24.49 -2.31
C PHE A 275 7.08 23.01 -1.99
N ASN A 276 6.08 22.28 -1.50
CA ASN A 276 6.27 20.87 -1.11
C ASN A 276 6.69 19.97 -2.30
N HIS A 277 6.28 20.32 -3.52
CA HIS A 277 6.59 19.58 -4.76
C HIS A 277 7.28 20.46 -5.82
N ARG A 278 7.74 21.66 -5.43
CA ARG A 278 8.35 22.65 -6.32
C ARG A 278 9.52 23.35 -5.63
N GLN A 279 10.61 23.55 -6.36
CA GLN A 279 11.76 24.32 -5.89
C GLN A 279 11.38 25.78 -5.65
N LEU A 280 12.10 26.44 -4.74
CA LEU A 280 12.10 27.90 -4.72
C LEU A 280 12.71 28.41 -6.04
N PRO A 281 12.19 29.51 -6.63
CA PRO A 281 12.81 30.11 -7.82
C PRO A 281 14.28 30.49 -7.59
N GLU A 282 14.59 31.01 -6.39
CA GLU A 282 15.95 31.21 -5.90
C GLU A 282 16.07 30.60 -4.50
N PHE A 283 17.10 29.76 -4.29
CA PHE A 283 17.28 29.10 -2.99
C PHE A 283 17.62 30.12 -1.90
N ASP A 284 16.85 30.09 -0.81
CA ASP A 284 17.08 30.91 0.37
C ASP A 284 17.42 30.04 1.60
N PRO A 285 18.60 30.22 2.22
CA PRO A 285 19.01 29.48 3.41
C PRO A 285 18.05 29.63 4.62
N ARG A 286 17.21 30.67 4.66
CA ARG A 286 16.19 30.84 5.71
C ARG A 286 15.21 29.66 5.78
N LEU A 287 15.02 28.93 4.68
CA LEU A 287 14.20 27.71 4.68
C LEU A 287 14.73 26.63 5.63
N ILE A 288 16.05 26.57 5.84
CA ILE A 288 16.67 25.66 6.82
C ILE A 288 16.26 26.01 8.25
N ALA A 289 16.08 27.30 8.57
CA ALA A 289 15.67 27.74 9.89
C ALA A 289 14.25 27.25 10.23
N PHE A 290 13.33 27.21 9.25
CA PHE A 290 12.00 26.65 9.46
C PHE A 290 11.99 25.15 9.79
N CYS A 291 13.05 24.40 9.43
CA CYS A 291 13.19 23.00 9.85
C CYS A 291 13.52 22.84 11.35
N GLN A 292 13.76 23.94 12.06
CA GLN A 292 14.05 23.99 13.49
C GLN A 292 12.93 24.66 14.30
N TYR A 293 11.81 24.98 13.65
CA TYR A 293 10.66 25.59 14.32
C TYR A 293 10.06 24.64 15.37
N ASP A 294 9.55 25.20 16.46
CA ASP A 294 8.90 24.44 17.53
C ASP A 294 7.61 23.76 17.04
N ASP A 295 6.84 24.46 16.20
CA ASP A 295 5.62 23.95 15.58
C ASP A 295 5.94 22.79 14.61
N GLU A 296 5.36 21.62 14.90
CA GLU A 296 5.58 20.40 14.13
C GLU A 296 5.05 20.50 12.69
N LYS A 297 3.94 21.21 12.46
CA LYS A 297 3.35 21.35 11.13
C LYS A 297 4.24 22.19 10.23
N ILE A 298 4.76 23.31 10.74
CA ILE A 298 5.75 24.13 10.04
C ILE A 298 6.99 23.31 9.77
N ARG A 299 7.56 22.68 10.79
CA ARG A 299 8.77 21.88 10.67
C ARG A 299 8.64 20.80 9.60
N ARG A 300 7.53 20.04 9.60
CA ARG A 300 7.26 18.99 8.61
C ARG A 300 7.18 19.55 7.19
N ASN A 301 6.43 20.62 6.97
CA ASN A 301 6.31 21.23 5.64
C ASN A 301 7.61 21.88 5.18
N ALA A 302 8.38 22.47 6.09
CA ALA A 302 9.68 23.03 5.79
C ALA A 302 10.66 21.97 5.29
N TYR A 303 10.69 20.76 5.88
CA TYR A 303 11.50 19.65 5.36
C TYR A 303 11.09 19.25 3.95
N GLN A 304 9.78 19.16 3.67
CA GLN A 304 9.27 18.82 2.34
C GLN A 304 9.66 19.87 1.29
N ALA A 305 9.46 21.16 1.61
CA ALA A 305 9.90 22.26 0.75
C ALA A 305 11.43 22.28 0.57
N LEU A 306 12.20 22.07 1.64
CA LEU A 306 13.66 22.08 1.60
C LEU A 306 14.20 20.93 0.73
N ALA A 307 13.59 19.74 0.80
CA ALA A 307 13.96 18.56 0.01
C ALA A 307 13.78 18.73 -1.50
N MET A 308 13.00 19.74 -1.94
CA MET A 308 12.88 20.07 -3.35
C MET A 308 14.14 20.74 -3.91
N ASN A 309 14.93 21.41 -3.07
CA ASN A 309 16.00 22.32 -3.49
C ASN A 309 17.37 21.61 -3.55
N PRO A 310 17.97 21.44 -4.75
CA PRO A 310 19.33 20.91 -4.89
C PRO A 310 20.34 22.01 -4.59
N HIS A 311 20.96 21.98 -3.41
CA HIS A 311 21.91 23.01 -2.98
C HIS A 311 22.90 22.46 -1.95
N GLU A 312 24.15 22.96 -1.97
CA GLU A 312 25.21 22.48 -1.06
C GLU A 312 24.81 22.63 0.42
N SER A 313 24.18 23.74 0.80
CA SER A 313 23.71 23.95 2.18
C SER A 313 22.66 22.92 2.61
N VAL A 314 21.79 22.47 1.69
CA VAL A 314 20.79 21.44 1.97
C VAL A 314 21.48 20.09 2.17
N ARG A 315 22.48 19.78 1.34
CA ARG A 315 23.31 18.58 1.48
C ARG A 315 24.03 18.55 2.84
N GLN A 316 24.67 19.65 3.23
CA GLN A 316 25.36 19.74 4.52
C GLN A 316 24.39 19.59 5.70
N PHE A 317 23.21 20.20 5.61
CA PHE A 317 22.17 20.04 6.60
C PHE A 317 21.68 18.59 6.72
N ALA A 318 21.52 17.90 5.60
CA ALA A 318 21.13 16.49 5.57
C ALA A 318 22.22 15.57 6.19
N ILE A 319 23.50 15.86 5.92
CA ILE A 319 24.63 15.17 6.58
C ILE A 319 24.56 15.36 8.10
N GLN A 320 24.36 16.60 8.56
CA GLN A 320 24.23 16.91 9.98
C GLN A 320 23.08 16.13 10.62
N LYS A 321 21.93 16.01 9.94
CA LYS A 321 20.79 15.22 10.43
C LYS A 321 21.14 13.75 10.57
N LEU A 322 21.86 13.20 9.61
CA LEU A 322 22.30 11.80 9.67
C LEU A 322 23.25 11.56 10.85
N GLU A 323 24.20 12.48 11.08
CA GLU A 323 25.14 12.43 12.21
C GLU A 323 24.45 12.56 13.56
N GLN A 324 23.30 13.24 13.61
CA GLN A 324 22.41 13.33 14.78
C GLN A 324 21.53 12.09 14.97
N GLY A 325 21.59 11.11 14.05
CA GLY A 325 20.75 9.91 14.08
C GLY A 325 19.34 10.10 13.49
N ASP A 326 19.03 11.27 12.92
CA ASP A 326 17.74 11.54 12.26
C ASP A 326 17.78 11.06 10.80
N VAL A 327 17.75 9.74 10.66
CA VAL A 327 17.85 9.05 9.36
C VAL A 327 16.67 9.39 8.44
N ILE A 328 15.46 9.56 8.99
CA ILE A 328 14.26 9.89 8.21
C ILE A 328 14.42 11.25 7.54
N ARG A 329 14.77 12.29 8.30
CA ARG A 329 14.95 13.63 7.72
C ARG A 329 16.16 13.73 6.82
N ALA A 330 17.25 13.05 7.17
CA ALA A 330 18.43 13.01 6.32
C ALA A 330 18.13 12.37 4.95
N THR A 331 17.43 11.23 4.92
CA THR A 331 17.08 10.55 3.67
C THR A 331 16.10 11.36 2.81
N GLU A 332 15.11 12.02 3.41
CA GLU A 332 14.20 12.94 2.72
C GLU A 332 14.94 14.05 1.96
N LEU A 333 15.90 14.71 2.62
CA LEU A 333 16.68 15.79 2.01
C LEU A 333 17.70 15.31 0.97
N TRP A 334 18.20 14.09 1.14
CA TRP A 334 19.21 13.54 0.24
C TRP A 334 18.68 13.13 -1.12
N VAL A 335 17.39 12.85 -1.31
CA VAL A 335 16.83 12.44 -2.61
C VAL A 335 17.36 13.29 -3.78
N ARG A 336 17.39 14.62 -3.62
CA ARG A 336 17.89 15.57 -4.65
C ARG A 336 19.28 16.15 -4.38
N ASN A 337 19.91 15.74 -3.28
CA ASN A 337 21.21 16.27 -2.83
C ASN A 337 22.28 15.18 -2.65
N PHE A 338 21.95 13.95 -3.02
CA PHE A 338 22.82 12.79 -2.96
C PHE A 338 23.99 12.93 -3.94
N ARG A 339 25.17 12.45 -3.56
CA ARG A 339 26.34 12.37 -4.45
C ARG A 339 26.91 10.96 -4.44
N SER A 340 27.52 10.58 -5.56
CA SER A 340 28.28 9.33 -5.62
C SER A 340 29.35 9.31 -4.52
N GLY A 341 29.41 8.20 -3.77
CA GLY A 341 30.23 8.04 -2.57
C GLY A 341 29.43 8.12 -1.26
N ASP A 342 28.24 8.72 -1.27
CA ASP A 342 27.39 8.83 -0.07
C ASP A 342 26.71 7.49 0.30
N GLU A 343 26.76 6.47 -0.57
CA GLU A 343 26.07 5.18 -0.39
C GLU A 343 26.49 4.47 0.89
N THR A 344 27.80 4.47 1.19
CA THR A 344 28.33 3.78 2.36
C THR A 344 27.87 4.46 3.65
N ARG A 345 27.80 5.79 3.64
CA ARG A 345 27.33 6.59 4.78
C ARG A 345 25.85 6.34 5.03
N LEU A 346 25.05 6.38 3.96
CA LEU A 346 23.63 6.08 4.03
C LEU A 346 23.38 4.66 4.56
N LEU A 347 24.04 3.67 3.96
CA LEU A 347 23.87 2.26 4.31
C LEU A 347 24.21 2.00 5.78
N SER A 348 25.28 2.63 6.29
CA SER A 348 25.66 2.52 7.69
C SER A 348 24.58 3.05 8.64
N ALA A 349 23.95 4.18 8.28
CA ALA A 349 22.91 4.78 9.11
C ALA A 349 21.59 3.99 9.07
N ILE A 350 21.12 3.59 7.89
CA ILE A 350 19.86 2.83 7.76
C ILE A 350 19.97 1.44 8.40
N SER A 351 21.17 0.83 8.40
CA SER A 351 21.40 -0.47 9.03
C SER A 351 21.26 -0.45 10.55
N GLN A 352 21.33 0.73 11.15
CA GLN A 352 21.16 0.95 12.58
C GLN A 352 19.74 1.41 12.94
N SER A 353 18.88 1.66 11.94
CA SER A 353 17.53 2.18 12.16
C SER A 353 16.62 1.14 12.83
N PRO A 354 15.99 1.46 13.97
CA PRO A 354 15.06 0.56 14.66
C PRO A 354 13.63 0.61 14.06
N ASP A 355 12.84 -0.38 14.50
CA ASP A 355 11.41 -0.67 14.22
C ASP A 355 10.94 -0.77 12.75
N GLY A 356 9.79 -1.42 12.53
CA GLY A 356 9.26 -1.74 11.20
C GLY A 356 8.74 -0.53 10.44
N ASP A 357 8.03 0.38 11.12
CA ASP A 357 7.39 1.55 10.51
C ASP A 357 8.39 2.63 10.14
N GLN A 358 9.34 2.94 11.03
CA GLN A 358 10.41 3.89 10.74
C GLN A 358 11.27 3.36 9.60
N ARG A 359 11.61 2.06 9.64
CA ARG A 359 12.33 1.41 8.54
C ARG A 359 11.56 1.49 7.23
N HIS A 360 10.26 1.21 7.23
CA HIS A 360 9.42 1.34 6.03
C HIS A 360 9.51 2.76 5.44
N ARG A 361 9.35 3.80 6.26
CA ARG A 361 9.45 5.21 5.82
C ARG A 361 10.82 5.58 5.27
N VAL A 362 11.90 5.17 5.95
CA VAL A 362 13.28 5.39 5.48
C VAL A 362 13.50 4.69 4.15
N LEU A 363 13.07 3.44 4.01
CA LEU A 363 13.31 2.65 2.82
C LEU A 363 12.51 3.12 1.60
N MET A 364 11.31 3.68 1.81
CA MET A 364 10.62 4.43 0.75
C MET A 364 11.48 5.60 0.25
N LYS A 365 12.13 6.36 1.14
CA LYS A 365 13.02 7.44 0.73
C LYS A 365 14.32 6.97 0.08
N VAL A 366 14.83 5.80 0.45
CA VAL A 366 15.94 5.18 -0.27
C VAL A 366 15.52 4.78 -1.70
N HIS A 367 14.29 4.31 -1.90
CA HIS A 367 13.75 4.06 -3.24
C HIS A 367 13.69 5.34 -4.06
N ASP A 368 13.03 6.39 -3.56
CA ASP A 368 12.95 7.71 -4.22
C ASP A 368 14.35 8.24 -4.59
N LEU A 369 15.31 8.11 -3.67
CA LEU A 369 16.70 8.50 -3.88
C LEU A 369 17.33 7.71 -5.03
N LEU A 370 17.15 6.40 -5.05
CA LEU A 370 17.72 5.57 -6.11
C LEU A 370 17.12 5.93 -7.46
N GLU A 371 15.80 6.15 -7.56
CA GLU A 371 15.13 6.57 -8.79
C GLU A 371 15.68 7.91 -9.34
N GLU A 372 15.77 8.92 -8.48
CA GLU A 372 16.26 10.27 -8.84
C GLU A 372 17.77 10.32 -9.10
N ASN A 373 18.52 9.30 -8.66
CA ASN A 373 19.97 9.21 -8.85
C ASN A 373 20.36 7.94 -9.61
N PRO A 374 20.25 7.92 -10.96
CA PRO A 374 20.57 6.75 -11.80
C PRO A 374 21.99 6.20 -11.62
N ASN A 375 22.94 7.05 -11.24
CA ASN A 375 24.34 6.68 -11.03
C ASN A 375 24.63 6.14 -9.62
N ALA A 376 23.68 6.19 -8.69
CA ALA A 376 23.84 5.63 -7.36
C ALA A 376 23.95 4.09 -7.41
N ASP A 377 24.75 3.51 -6.53
CA ASP A 377 24.92 2.06 -6.45
C ASP A 377 23.68 1.38 -5.86
N VAL A 378 22.75 1.04 -6.76
CA VAL A 378 21.53 0.27 -6.48
C VAL A 378 21.83 -1.17 -6.05
N SER A 379 23.00 -1.74 -6.39
CA SER A 379 23.33 -3.11 -5.98
C SER A 379 23.48 -3.23 -4.47
N ARG A 380 23.99 -2.18 -3.80
CA ARG A 380 24.15 -2.18 -2.35
C ARG A 380 22.90 -1.67 -1.63
N LEU A 381 22.50 -0.44 -1.93
CA LEU A 381 21.37 0.19 -1.24
C LEU A 381 20.05 -0.51 -1.62
N GLY A 382 19.85 -0.82 -2.89
CA GLY A 382 18.63 -1.47 -3.37
C GLY A 382 18.45 -2.88 -2.81
N LEU A 383 19.51 -3.70 -2.76
CA LEU A 383 19.39 -5.07 -2.23
C LEU A 383 19.20 -5.07 -0.71
N TRP A 384 19.86 -4.15 0.00
CA TRP A 384 19.63 -3.97 1.42
C TRP A 384 18.18 -3.55 1.69
N SER A 385 17.67 -2.57 0.93
CA SER A 385 16.28 -2.12 1.01
C SER A 385 15.29 -3.25 0.71
N TYR A 386 15.50 -4.01 -0.37
CA TYR A 386 14.62 -5.13 -0.73
C TYR A 386 14.53 -6.14 0.41
N ARG A 387 15.67 -6.52 0.99
CA ARG A 387 15.73 -7.51 2.07
C ARG A 387 15.04 -7.06 3.36
N HIS A 388 15.13 -5.77 3.68
CA HIS A 388 14.70 -5.27 5.00
C HIS A 388 13.37 -4.53 4.97
N ASN A 389 12.81 -4.24 3.79
CA ASN A 389 11.52 -3.58 3.68
C ASN A 389 10.38 -4.55 3.99
N PRO A 390 9.54 -4.26 5.00
CA PRO A 390 8.45 -5.15 5.36
C PRO A 390 7.28 -5.11 4.35
N CYS A 391 7.09 -3.99 3.64
CA CYS A 391 6.00 -3.78 2.69
C CYS A 391 6.27 -4.42 1.32
N SER A 392 5.30 -5.20 0.82
CA SER A 392 5.41 -5.88 -0.48
C SER A 392 5.41 -4.94 -1.69
N PHE A 393 4.65 -3.83 -1.68
CA PHE A 393 4.70 -2.82 -2.75
C PHE A 393 6.06 -2.14 -2.85
N CYS A 394 6.65 -1.77 -1.72
CA CYS A 394 7.97 -1.14 -1.74
C CYS A 394 9.05 -2.09 -2.29
N ARG A 395 8.94 -3.40 -2.01
CA ARG A 395 9.84 -4.40 -2.59
C ARG A 395 9.58 -4.62 -4.07
N GLU A 396 8.32 -4.65 -4.48
CA GLU A 396 7.92 -4.70 -5.90
C GLU A 396 8.50 -3.53 -6.70
N SER A 397 8.40 -2.30 -6.19
CA SER A 397 8.99 -1.12 -6.84
C SER A 397 10.52 -1.23 -6.97
N LEU A 398 11.20 -1.78 -5.95
CA LEU A 398 12.63 -2.09 -6.04
C LEU A 398 12.93 -3.15 -7.11
N VAL A 399 12.11 -4.19 -7.24
CA VAL A 399 12.26 -5.20 -8.31
C VAL A 399 12.06 -4.57 -9.70
N ARG A 400 11.10 -3.64 -9.86
CA ARG A 400 10.96 -2.84 -11.10
C ARG A 400 12.20 -2.00 -11.37
N LEU A 401 12.76 -1.36 -10.36
CA LEU A 401 13.98 -0.57 -10.48
C LEU A 401 15.18 -1.43 -10.91
N PHE A 402 15.36 -2.62 -10.33
CA PHE A 402 16.40 -3.56 -10.72
C PHE A 402 16.22 -4.07 -12.16
N SER A 403 14.97 -4.31 -12.56
CA SER A 403 14.63 -4.82 -13.89
C SER A 403 14.85 -3.75 -14.97
N SER A 404 14.40 -2.51 -14.73
CA SER A 404 14.60 -1.39 -15.65
C SER A 404 16.09 -1.05 -15.87
N ARG A 405 16.92 -1.23 -14.84
CA ARG A 405 18.37 -1.06 -14.90
C ARG A 405 19.13 -2.30 -15.39
N LYS A 406 18.44 -3.40 -15.69
CA LYS A 406 19.02 -4.67 -16.14
C LYS A 406 20.14 -5.19 -15.22
N ASN A 407 19.97 -4.98 -13.92
CA ASN A 407 20.97 -5.32 -12.90
C ASN A 407 20.40 -6.15 -11.75
N ALA A 408 19.21 -6.72 -11.92
CA ALA A 408 18.64 -7.69 -11.00
C ALA A 408 19.54 -8.95 -10.91
N PRO A 409 20.10 -9.28 -9.74
CA PRO A 409 20.87 -10.50 -9.58
C PRO A 409 19.98 -11.72 -9.85
N GLN A 410 20.58 -12.82 -10.30
CA GLN A 410 19.86 -14.02 -10.71
C GLN A 410 18.94 -14.56 -9.59
N TRP A 411 19.44 -14.62 -8.36
CA TRP A 411 18.66 -15.10 -7.21
C TRP A 411 17.42 -14.23 -6.94
N LEU A 412 17.48 -12.92 -7.17
CA LEU A 412 16.34 -12.01 -6.98
C LEU A 412 15.26 -12.29 -8.02
N ARG A 413 15.67 -12.54 -9.27
CA ARG A 413 14.74 -12.91 -10.35
C ARG A 413 14.09 -14.27 -10.09
N GLU A 414 14.83 -15.23 -9.54
CA GLU A 414 14.30 -16.54 -9.16
C GLU A 414 13.31 -16.45 -8.00
N GLU A 415 13.64 -15.66 -6.97
CA GLU A 415 12.76 -15.41 -5.83
C GLU A 415 11.48 -14.68 -6.24
N ALA A 416 11.59 -13.60 -7.02
CA ALA A 416 10.44 -12.77 -7.42
C ALA A 416 9.35 -13.54 -8.19
N ARG A 417 9.68 -14.65 -8.86
CA ARG A 417 8.70 -15.53 -9.54
C ARG A 417 7.69 -16.17 -8.60
N TYR A 418 8.01 -16.26 -7.32
CA TYR A 418 7.21 -16.92 -6.29
C TYR A 418 6.75 -15.95 -5.18
N ASP A 419 6.93 -14.64 -5.37
CA ASP A 419 6.57 -13.62 -4.38
C ASP A 419 5.06 -13.62 -4.09
N ALA A 420 4.63 -13.21 -2.90
CA ALA A 420 3.21 -13.14 -2.58
C ALA A 420 2.50 -12.03 -3.38
N ASN A 421 3.21 -10.96 -3.75
CA ASN A 421 2.68 -9.89 -4.58
C ASN A 421 2.73 -10.30 -6.06
N GLN A 422 1.56 -10.37 -6.71
CA GLN A 422 1.45 -10.78 -8.12
C GLN A 422 2.16 -9.82 -9.07
N GLU A 423 2.16 -8.51 -8.77
CA GLU A 423 2.87 -7.52 -9.57
C GLU A 423 4.37 -7.77 -9.57
N THR A 424 4.96 -8.19 -8.44
CA THR A 424 6.37 -8.60 -8.39
C THR A 424 6.67 -9.76 -9.36
N ARG A 425 5.77 -10.75 -9.41
CA ARG A 425 5.92 -11.89 -10.34
C ARG A 425 5.84 -11.41 -11.79
N GLN A 426 4.88 -10.53 -12.09
CA GLN A 426 4.62 -10.01 -13.44
C GLN A 426 5.82 -9.22 -13.99
N VAL A 427 6.45 -8.38 -13.15
CA VAL A 427 7.63 -7.59 -13.52
C VAL A 427 8.75 -8.45 -14.09
N ILE A 428 9.00 -9.61 -13.49
CA ILE A 428 10.05 -10.52 -13.95
C ILE A 428 9.65 -11.26 -15.22
N LEU A 429 8.37 -11.62 -15.39
CA LEU A 429 7.87 -12.25 -16.61
C LEU A 429 8.04 -11.34 -17.83
N GLU A 430 7.80 -10.04 -17.68
CA GLU A 430 7.96 -9.04 -18.75
C GLU A 430 9.42 -8.67 -19.05
N SER A 431 10.31 -8.90 -18.08
CA SER A 431 11.73 -8.58 -18.18
C SER A 431 12.61 -9.73 -18.68
N THR A 432 12.03 -10.91 -18.89
CA THR A 432 12.69 -12.12 -19.42
C THR A 432 12.46 -12.23 -20.91
#